data_AF-A0A1A2GLR6-F1
#
_entry.id   AF-A0A1A2GLR6-F1
#
_cell.length_a   1.000
_cell.length_b   1.000
_cell.length_c   1.000
_cell.angle_alpha   90.00
_cell.angle_beta   90.00
_cell.angle_gamma   90.00
#
_symmetry.space_group_name_H-M   'P 1'
#
loop_
_entity.id
_entity.type
_entity.pdbx_description
1 polymer ?
#
loop_
_entity_poly.entity_id
_entity_poly.type
_entity_poly.pdbx_seq_one_letter_code
_entity_poly.pdbx_strand_id
1 'polypeptide(L)'
;MLLDGPADAAQVVQRVSDATEGAFTPPQDLAELAIGVLAGRGVVTVDNGVATLTELGQNLLAWRGVSSETAHAFLGRAAKFGDVFKIRRTLFEVAGLSRTIAWTGTDEQKERLAETRTKVLEALTEAKKELHRVLGED
;
A
#
# COMPACT_ATOMS: atom_id res chain seq x y z
N MET A 1 6.89 -2.18 13.26
CA MET A 1 6.62 -0.82 12.79
C MET A 1 7.48 0.18 13.55
N LEU A 2 7.57 1.44 13.11
CA LEU A 2 8.27 2.51 13.85
C LEU A 2 7.52 2.93 15.13
N LEU A 3 6.22 2.67 15.20
CA LEU A 3 5.41 2.78 16.42
C LEU A 3 5.88 1.84 17.54
N ASP A 4 6.60 0.77 17.21
CA ASP A 4 7.14 -0.19 18.18
C ASP A 4 8.57 0.15 18.60
N GLY A 5 9.09 1.29 18.14
CA GLY A 5 10.46 1.75 18.38
C GLY A 5 11.32 1.81 17.11
N PRO A 6 12.57 2.28 17.24
CA PRO A 6 13.49 2.45 16.12
C PRO A 6 13.65 1.20 15.26
N ALA A 7 13.77 1.38 13.95
CA ALA A 7 14.00 0.29 13.01
C ALA A 7 14.63 0.75 11.70
N ASP A 8 15.48 -0.10 11.12
CA ASP A 8 15.82 -0.01 9.71
C ASP A 8 14.68 -0.52 8.81
N ALA A 9 14.83 -0.36 7.49
CA ALA A 9 13.80 -0.76 6.53
C ALA A 9 13.49 -2.27 6.57
N ALA A 10 14.50 -3.13 6.71
CA ALA A 10 14.32 -4.58 6.77
C ALA A 10 13.54 -4.98 8.03
N GLN A 11 13.84 -4.37 9.17
CA GLN A 11 13.11 -4.55 10.41
C GLN A 11 11.67 -4.03 10.32
N VAL A 12 11.42 -2.90 9.63
CA VAL A 12 10.05 -2.42 9.38
C VAL A 12 9.27 -3.44 8.55
N VAL A 13 9.85 -3.95 7.46
CA VAL A 13 9.24 -4.98 6.62
C VAL A 13 8.93 -6.22 7.44
N GLN A 14 9.89 -6.71 8.23
CA GLN A 14 9.71 -7.90 9.06
C GLN A 14 8.57 -7.70 10.06
N ARG A 15 8.57 -6.60 10.82
CA ARG A 15 7.53 -6.32 11.81
C ARG A 15 6.14 -6.18 11.17
N VAL A 16 6.04 -5.68 9.94
CA VAL A 16 4.77 -5.60 9.20
C VAL A 16 4.33 -6.97 8.70
N SER A 17 5.27 -7.79 8.20
CA SER A 17 4.99 -9.16 7.81
C SER A 17 4.49 -9.98 9.01
N ASP A 18 5.17 -9.88 10.14
CA ASP A 18 4.79 -10.56 11.39
C ASP A 18 3.41 -10.10 11.87
N ALA A 19 3.16 -8.79 11.91
CA ALA A 19 1.87 -8.22 12.33
C ALA A 19 0.70 -8.58 11.40
N THR A 20 0.99 -9.09 10.21
CA THR A 20 -0.02 -9.53 9.24
C THR A 20 0.01 -11.05 9.01
N GLU A 21 0.78 -11.81 9.80
CA GLU A 21 0.99 -13.25 9.61
C GLU A 21 1.45 -13.61 8.17
N GLY A 22 2.23 -12.73 7.56
CA GLY A 22 2.70 -12.86 6.17
C GLY A 22 1.69 -12.47 5.09
N ALA A 23 0.46 -12.04 5.45
CA ALA A 23 -0.53 -11.59 4.48
C ALA A 23 -0.08 -10.34 3.70
N PHE A 24 0.80 -9.53 4.28
CA PHE A 24 1.40 -8.39 3.62
C PHE A 24 2.88 -8.23 3.98
N THR A 25 3.73 -8.36 2.96
CA THR A 25 5.18 -8.15 3.07
C THR A 25 5.59 -7.08 2.07
N PRO A 26 5.76 -5.82 2.51
CA PRO A 26 6.16 -4.74 1.61
C PRO A 26 7.58 -4.99 1.06
N PRO A 27 7.85 -4.69 -0.22
CA PRO A 27 9.21 -4.66 -0.75
C PRO A 27 10.11 -3.71 0.06
N GLN A 28 11.35 -4.14 0.32
CA GLN A 28 12.28 -3.39 1.16
C GLN A 28 12.65 -2.02 0.56
N ASP A 29 12.86 -1.95 -0.74
CA ASP A 29 13.13 -0.71 -1.48
C ASP A 29 12.00 0.33 -1.32
N LEU A 30 10.74 -0.13 -1.29
CA LEU A 30 9.60 0.73 -0.99
C LEU A 30 9.56 1.18 0.48
N ALA A 31 9.96 0.31 1.42
CA ALA A 31 10.08 0.70 2.83
C ALA A 31 11.19 1.73 3.04
N GLU A 32 12.34 1.58 2.37
CA GLU A 32 13.45 2.55 2.37
C GLU A 32 13.00 3.89 1.79
N LEU A 33 12.32 3.88 0.64
CA LEU A 33 11.78 5.09 0.02
C LEU A 33 10.77 5.80 0.95
N ALA A 34 9.87 5.05 1.57
CA ALA A 34 8.87 5.59 2.49
C ALA A 34 9.54 6.24 3.71
N ILE A 35 10.56 5.60 4.29
CA ILE A 35 11.37 6.16 5.37
C ILE A 35 12.03 7.46 4.92
N GLY A 36 12.64 7.50 3.74
CA GLY A 36 13.26 8.71 3.20
C GLY A 36 12.29 9.87 3.02
N VAL A 37 11.07 9.59 2.52
CA VAL A 37 10.01 10.59 2.39
C VAL A 37 9.53 11.12 3.75
N LEU A 38 9.40 10.24 4.75
CA LEU A 38 9.05 10.65 6.11
C LEU A 38 10.16 11.47 6.77
N ALA A 39 11.42 11.14 6.49
CA ALA A 39 12.57 11.87 6.99
C ALA A 39 12.63 13.28 6.40
N GLY A 40 12.41 13.42 5.08
CA GLY A 40 12.31 14.73 4.42
C GLY A 40 11.16 15.61 4.94
N ARG A 41 10.16 15.02 5.60
CA ARG A 41 9.04 15.73 6.25
C ARG A 41 9.25 15.95 7.76
N GLY A 42 10.38 15.51 8.33
CA GLY A 42 10.68 15.63 9.76
C GLY A 42 9.84 14.71 10.66
N VAL A 43 9.13 13.73 10.10
CA VAL A 43 8.31 12.76 10.84
C VAL A 43 9.18 11.68 11.49
N VAL A 44 10.31 11.38 10.86
CA VAL A 44 11.34 10.46 11.37
C VAL A 44 12.71 11.09 11.24
N THR A 45 13.63 10.71 12.12
CA THR A 45 15.07 10.91 11.95
C THR A 45 15.71 9.59 11.57
N VAL A 46 16.67 9.62 10.66
CA VAL A 46 17.44 8.43 10.27
C VAL A 46 18.87 8.63 10.71
N ASP A 47 19.35 7.75 11.58
CA ASP A 47 20.74 7.70 12.01
C ASP A 47 21.30 6.31 11.71
N ASN A 48 22.43 6.24 10.99
CA ASN A 48 23.05 4.96 10.58
C ASN A 48 22.07 3.95 9.94
N GLY A 49 21.09 4.45 9.15
CA GLY A 49 20.07 3.63 8.50
C GLY A 49 18.89 3.22 9.40
N VAL A 50 18.93 3.56 10.69
CA VAL A 50 17.86 3.29 11.65
C VAL A 50 16.93 4.50 11.73
N ALA A 51 15.67 4.31 11.37
CA ALA A 51 14.64 5.32 11.48
C ALA A 51 14.02 5.35 12.89
N THR A 52 13.82 6.54 13.43
CA THR A 52 13.16 6.79 14.73
C THR A 52 12.10 7.86 14.57
N LEU A 53 10.91 7.69 15.15
CA LEU A 53 9.88 8.73 15.16
C LEU A 53 10.35 9.95 15.93
N THR A 54 10.24 11.13 15.32
CA THR A 54 10.44 12.40 16.01
C THR A 54 9.25 12.72 16.91
N GLU A 55 9.36 13.74 17.75
CA GLU A 55 8.24 14.28 18.51
C GLU A 55 7.09 14.73 17.59
N LEU A 56 7.40 15.37 16.46
CA LEU A 56 6.41 15.71 15.44
C LEU A 56 5.70 14.46 14.91
N GLY A 57 6.45 13.40 14.60
CA GLY A 57 5.88 12.15 14.11
C GLY A 57 4.97 11.48 15.13
N GLN A 58 5.39 11.43 16.40
CA GLN A 58 4.59 10.89 17.49
C GLN A 58 3.29 11.69 17.68
N ASN A 59 3.37 13.02 17.70
CA ASN A 59 2.22 13.90 17.83
C ASN A 59 1.25 13.80 16.64
N LEU A 60 1.76 13.68 15.41
CA LEU A 60 0.93 13.47 14.22
C LEU A 60 0.18 12.14 14.26
N LEU A 61 0.84 11.07 14.71
CA LEU A 61 0.21 9.75 14.85
C LEU A 61 -0.85 9.77 15.96
N ALA A 62 -0.53 10.36 17.11
CA ALA A 62 -1.47 10.54 18.22
C ALA A 62 -2.69 11.37 17.82
N TRP A 63 -2.50 12.49 17.10
CA TRP A 63 -3.59 13.32 16.59
C TRP A 63 -4.52 12.55 15.63
N ARG A 64 -3.98 11.56 14.92
CA ARG A 64 -4.75 10.67 14.04
C ARG A 64 -5.30 9.43 14.74
N GLY A 65 -5.15 9.31 16.06
CA GLY A 65 -5.59 8.13 16.82
C GLY A 65 -4.79 6.86 16.51
N VAL A 66 -3.58 7.00 15.96
CA VAL A 66 -2.70 5.88 15.60
C VAL A 66 -1.72 5.62 16.74
N SER A 67 -1.86 4.46 17.38
CA SER A 67 -0.95 3.91 18.38
C SER A 67 -0.35 2.59 17.88
N SER A 68 0.66 2.06 18.57
CA SER A 68 1.18 0.71 18.27
C SER A 68 0.04 -0.32 18.34
N GLU A 69 -0.80 -0.26 19.37
CA GLU A 69 -1.96 -1.16 19.53
C GLU A 69 -2.97 -1.04 18.37
N THR A 70 -3.36 0.18 17.98
CA THR A 70 -4.34 0.35 16.90
C THR A 70 -3.76 -0.01 15.54
N ALA A 71 -2.45 0.17 15.35
CA ALA A 71 -1.74 -0.27 14.16
C ALA A 71 -1.66 -1.81 14.09
N HIS A 72 -1.33 -2.50 15.19
CA HIS A 72 -1.35 -3.96 15.26
C HIS A 72 -2.76 -4.52 15.11
N ALA A 73 -3.79 -3.90 15.67
CA ALA A 73 -5.18 -4.33 15.47
C ALA A 73 -5.63 -4.14 14.01
N PHE A 74 -5.17 -3.08 13.34
CA PHE A 74 -5.41 -2.85 11.92
C PHE A 74 -4.68 -3.88 11.05
N LEU A 75 -3.40 -4.15 11.32
CA LEU A 75 -2.58 -5.12 10.60
C LEU A 75 -2.98 -6.57 10.90
N GLY A 76 -3.41 -6.90 12.12
CA GLY A 76 -3.94 -8.22 12.47
C GLY A 76 -5.29 -8.50 11.78
N ARG A 77 -6.03 -7.46 11.41
CA ARG A 77 -7.18 -7.57 10.50
C ARG A 77 -6.76 -7.59 9.02
N ALA A 78 -5.48 -7.47 8.69
CA ALA A 78 -5.02 -7.43 7.29
C ALA A 78 -5.35 -8.72 6.54
N ALA A 79 -5.50 -9.88 7.19
CA ALA A 79 -6.06 -11.05 6.52
C ALA A 79 -7.47 -10.81 5.95
N LYS A 80 -8.30 -10.00 6.64
CA LYS A 80 -9.64 -9.57 6.18
C LYS A 80 -9.58 -8.51 5.07
N PHE A 81 -8.47 -7.77 4.99
CA PHE A 81 -8.26 -6.72 3.98
C PHE A 81 -7.28 -7.14 2.86
N GLY A 82 -6.68 -8.32 2.95
CA GLY A 82 -5.62 -8.77 2.06
C GLY A 82 -6.12 -8.84 0.62
N ASP A 83 -7.35 -9.29 0.43
CA ASP A 83 -7.97 -9.35 -0.88
C ASP A 83 -8.32 -7.94 -1.42
N VAL A 84 -8.71 -7.00 -0.56
CA VAL A 84 -8.89 -5.59 -0.95
C VAL A 84 -7.56 -4.94 -1.34
N PHE A 85 -6.48 -5.25 -0.61
CA PHE A 85 -5.15 -4.76 -0.93
C PHE A 85 -4.63 -5.33 -2.26
N LYS A 86 -4.84 -6.63 -2.51
CA LYS A 86 -4.54 -7.26 -3.81
C LYS A 86 -5.27 -6.55 -4.94
N ILE A 87 -6.57 -6.28 -4.81
CA ILE A 87 -7.35 -5.53 -5.83
C ILE A 87 -6.70 -4.17 -6.11
N ARG A 88 -6.39 -3.39 -5.07
CA ARG A 88 -5.75 -2.07 -5.23
C ARG A 88 -4.39 -2.16 -5.90
N ARG A 89 -3.54 -3.09 -5.48
CA ARG A 89 -2.20 -3.29 -6.05
C ARG A 89 -2.28 -3.64 -7.53
N THR A 90 -3.11 -4.62 -7.89
CA THR A 90 -3.30 -5.04 -9.29
C THR A 90 -3.79 -3.88 -10.15
N LEU A 91 -4.71 -3.04 -9.64
CA LEU A 91 -5.16 -1.84 -10.36
C LEU A 91 -4.01 -0.85 -10.62
N PHE A 92 -3.11 -0.65 -9.66
CA PHE A 92 -1.92 0.19 -9.83
C PHE A 92 -0.95 -0.37 -10.87
N GLU A 93 -0.69 -1.68 -10.84
CA GLU A 93 0.19 -2.35 -11.80
C GLU A 93 -0.39 -2.27 -13.23
N VAL A 94 -1.69 -2.54 -13.40
CA VAL A 94 -2.39 -2.39 -14.68
C VAL A 94 -2.33 -0.95 -15.18
N ALA A 95 -2.53 0.05 -14.32
CA ALA A 95 -2.44 1.46 -14.69
C ALA A 95 -1.02 1.86 -15.11
N GLY A 96 0.02 1.36 -14.42
CA GLY A 96 1.42 1.60 -14.75
C GLY A 96 1.81 1.02 -16.12
N LEU A 97 1.41 -0.22 -16.39
CA LEU A 97 1.61 -0.86 -17.70
C LEU A 97 0.86 -0.13 -18.81
N SER A 98 -0.40 0.22 -18.57
CA SER A 98 -1.24 0.95 -19.53
C SER A 98 -0.63 2.29 -19.91
N ARG A 99 -0.13 3.04 -18.93
CA ARG A 99 0.57 4.32 -19.14
C ARG A 99 1.84 4.15 -19.97
N THR A 100 2.63 3.13 -19.66
CA THR A 100 3.87 2.82 -20.39
C THR A 100 3.56 2.50 -21.86
N ILE A 101 2.61 1.60 -22.11
CA ILE A 101 2.22 1.23 -23.47
C ILE A 101 1.61 2.42 -24.23
N ALA A 102 0.78 3.24 -23.57
CA ALA A 102 0.17 4.40 -24.21
C ALA A 102 1.21 5.41 -24.73
N TRP A 103 2.30 5.63 -23.98
CA TRP A 103 3.34 6.60 -24.36
C TRP A 103 4.44 6.02 -25.24
N THR A 104 4.94 4.83 -24.93
CA THR A 104 6.16 4.29 -25.55
C THR A 104 5.94 2.95 -26.25
N GLY A 105 4.72 2.42 -26.27
CA GLY A 105 4.42 1.14 -26.89
C GLY A 105 4.39 1.17 -28.43
N THR A 106 4.60 0.01 -29.04
CA THR A 106 4.40 -0.20 -30.48
C THR A 106 2.91 -0.14 -30.84
N ASP A 107 2.59 -0.10 -32.13
CA ASP A 107 1.21 -0.05 -32.60
C ASP A 107 0.44 -1.31 -32.20
N GLU A 108 1.06 -2.50 -32.29
CA GLU A 108 0.46 -3.76 -31.84
C GLU A 108 0.21 -3.77 -30.32
N GLN A 109 1.12 -3.20 -29.54
CA GLN A 109 0.94 -3.10 -28.08
C GLN A 109 -0.21 -2.14 -27.73
N LYS A 110 -0.38 -1.05 -28.47
CA LYS A 110 -1.48 -0.10 -28.27
C LYS A 110 -2.84 -0.68 -28.68
N GLU A 111 -2.89 -1.46 -29.76
CA GLU A 111 -4.08 -2.21 -30.14
C GLU A 111 -4.46 -3.19 -29.02
N ARG A 112 -3.49 -3.95 -28.51
CA ARG A 112 -3.73 -4.87 -27.39
C ARG A 112 -4.15 -4.16 -26.11
N LEU A 113 -3.59 -2.97 -25.83
CA LEU A 113 -4.01 -2.13 -24.72
C LEU A 113 -5.48 -1.71 -24.84
N ALA A 114 -5.95 -1.37 -26.04
CA ALA A 114 -7.35 -1.01 -26.27
C ALA A 114 -8.31 -2.18 -25.95
N GLU A 115 -7.97 -3.39 -26.39
CA GLU A 115 -8.73 -4.60 -26.05
C GLU A 115 -8.73 -4.89 -24.54
N THR A 116 -7.56 -4.81 -23.90
CA THR A 116 -7.42 -5.03 -22.46
C THR A 116 -8.21 -3.99 -21.66
N ARG A 117 -8.20 -2.71 -22.09
CA ARG A 117 -8.96 -1.64 -21.46
C ARG A 117 -10.46 -1.96 -21.41
N THR A 118 -11.03 -2.41 -22.52
CA THR A 118 -12.46 -2.78 -22.57
C THR A 118 -12.78 -3.88 -21.57
N LYS A 119 -12.00 -4.97 -21.57
CA LYS A 119 -12.18 -6.10 -20.64
C LYS A 119 -12.07 -5.69 -19.17
N VAL A 120 -11.08 -4.87 -18.83
CA VAL A 120 -10.88 -4.38 -17.45
C VAL A 120 -12.05 -3.50 -17.02
N LEU A 121 -12.51 -2.58 -17.88
CA LEU A 121 -13.63 -1.69 -17.56
C LEU A 121 -14.94 -2.45 -17.37
N GLU A 122 -15.21 -3.45 -18.20
CA GLU A 122 -16.38 -4.33 -18.05
C GLU A 122 -16.32 -5.08 -16.72
N ALA A 123 -15.21 -5.76 -16.42
CA ALA A 123 -15.05 -6.51 -15.18
C ALA A 123 -15.19 -5.63 -13.93
N LEU A 124 -14.59 -4.43 -13.93
CA LEU A 124 -14.70 -3.49 -12.82
C LEU A 124 -16.11 -2.91 -12.68
N THR A 125 -16.82 -2.72 -13.79
CA THR A 125 -18.22 -2.25 -13.76
C THR A 125 -19.13 -3.29 -13.12
N GLU A 126 -18.98 -4.57 -13.50
CA GLU A 126 -19.78 -5.65 -12.91
C GLU A 126 -19.42 -5.87 -11.43
N ALA A 127 -18.13 -5.88 -11.08
CA ALA A 127 -17.70 -5.95 -9.69
C ALA A 127 -18.26 -4.78 -8.85
N LYS A 128 -18.27 -3.56 -9.39
CA LYS A 128 -18.85 -2.39 -8.73
C LYS A 128 -20.36 -2.57 -8.50
N LYS A 129 -21.11 -3.07 -9.50
CA LYS A 129 -22.55 -3.33 -9.34
C LYS A 129 -22.81 -4.37 -8.25
N GLU A 130 -22.01 -5.44 -8.21
CA GLU A 130 -22.10 -6.48 -7.19
C GLU A 130 -21.88 -5.90 -5.79
N LEU A 131 -20.81 -5.14 -5.59
CA LEU A 131 -20.51 -4.51 -4.30
C LEU A 131 -21.60 -3.51 -3.88
N HIS A 132 -22.17 -2.75 -4.82
CA HIS A 132 -23.31 -1.88 -4.52
C HIS A 132 -24.56 -2.66 -4.13
N ARG A 133 -24.80 -3.84 -4.73
CA ARG A 133 -25.91 -4.72 -4.33
C ARG A 133 -25.71 -5.24 -2.92
N VAL A 134 -24.52 -5.76 -2.60
CA VAL A 134 -24.17 -6.23 -1.25
C VAL A 134 -24.35 -5.12 -0.21
N LEU A 135 -23.95 -3.88 -0.52
CA LEU A 135 -24.13 -2.73 0.38
C LEU A 135 -25.57 -2.19 0.45
N GLY A 136 -26.44 -2.59 -0.48
CA GLY A 136 -27.84 -2.18 -0.56
C GLY A 136 -28.84 -3.27 -0.14
N GLU A 137 -28.36 -4.45 0.26
CA GLU A 137 -29.16 -5.58 0.76
C GLU A 137 -29.46 -5.50 2.28
N ASP A 138 -29.25 -4.33 2.90
CA ASP A 138 -29.67 -4.01 4.28
C ASP A 138 -31.00 -3.23 4.33
#